data_AF-A0A258W468-F1
#
_entry.id   AF-A0A258W468-F1
#
_cell.length_a   1.000
_cell.length_b   1.000
_cell.length_c   1.000
_cell.angle_alpha   90.00
_cell.angle_beta   90.00
_cell.angle_gamma   90.00
#
_symmetry.space_group_name_H-M   'P 1'
#
loop_
_entity.id
_entity.type
_entity.pdbx_description
1 polymer ?
#
loop_
_entity_poly.entity_id
_entity_poly.type
_entity_poly.pdbx_seq_one_letter_code
_entity_poly.pdbx_strand_id
1 'polypeptide(L)'
;MLFSCKISNAFIKYLENRNEDLSFIYDSADFPIDLIQDPSAWMSAPDLEFLISKIVNHPFKERTLDLVKDVGHQTPDLHAWGVLDSVLKMISHPREVFIQPDRFISYFISPEPPIENLVRTSHSIAFDLPLIAEQYPLVSKYLMSAFEALPLYTGKSLGQCSWQHIHVKINWPSESETLVKSDAVTAHLSPMFLQNIIEELQTNQKNLEEKNRELMQKNVQLLSAQKELNKNNPVPSTDIEQIQLRIIVNNDLDLNQISQNLARLHDYMVRAQQLITMLTGQIKMNSGIKEIMRRIDWDHVKSQYPVTILESMEALRKLQKKN
;
A
#
# COMPACT_ATOMS: atom_id res chain seq x y z
N MET A 1 -7.27 16.37 -0.18
CA MET A 1 -5.83 16.11 0.05
C MET A 1 -5.67 14.65 0.38
N LEU A 2 -4.66 14.02 -0.20
CA LEU A 2 -4.31 12.62 0.00
C LEU A 2 -2.89 12.54 0.56
N PHE A 3 -2.65 11.54 1.39
CA PHE A 3 -1.31 11.17 1.84
C PHE A 3 -0.88 9.86 1.19
N SER A 4 0.41 9.72 0.95
CA SER A 4 0.96 8.50 0.36
C SER A 4 0.96 7.34 1.35
N CYS A 5 0.57 6.15 0.88
CA CYS A 5 0.68 4.91 1.64
C CYS A 5 2.13 4.47 1.92
N LYS A 6 3.15 5.20 1.46
CA LYS A 6 4.53 5.09 1.98
C LYS A 6 4.58 5.23 3.50
N ILE A 7 3.72 6.07 4.05
CA ILE A 7 3.61 6.30 5.48
C ILE A 7 3.06 5.05 6.17
N SER A 8 1.89 4.54 5.76
CA SER A 8 1.33 3.31 6.34
C SER A 8 2.27 2.12 6.19
N ASN A 9 2.87 1.95 5.01
CA ASN A 9 3.85 0.89 4.73
C ASN A 9 5.06 0.97 5.69
N ALA A 10 5.52 2.16 6.07
CA ALA A 10 6.59 2.32 7.05
C ALA A 10 6.19 1.77 8.43
N PHE A 11 4.99 2.07 8.92
CA PHE A 11 4.50 1.50 10.18
C PHE A 11 4.38 -0.02 10.12
N ILE A 12 3.83 -0.56 9.02
CA ILE A 12 3.67 -2.00 8.83
C ILE A 12 5.04 -2.69 8.86
N LYS A 13 5.98 -2.25 8.01
CA LYS A 13 7.33 -2.84 7.96
C LYS A 13 8.08 -2.74 9.27
N TYR A 14 7.94 -1.62 9.98
CA TYR A 14 8.59 -1.43 11.27
C TYR A 14 8.12 -2.45 12.31
N LEU A 15 6.81 -2.68 12.37
CA LEU A 15 6.21 -3.63 13.30
C LEU A 15 6.47 -5.09 12.88
N GLU A 16 6.47 -5.37 11.57
CA GLU A 16 6.86 -6.68 11.01
C GLU A 16 8.31 -7.03 11.38
N ASN A 17 9.25 -6.09 11.23
CA ASN A 17 10.65 -6.28 11.60
C ASN A 17 10.84 -6.62 13.09
N ARG A 18 9.87 -6.28 13.93
CA ARG A 18 9.85 -6.59 15.38
C ARG A 18 9.02 -7.81 15.74
N ASN A 19 8.45 -8.51 14.77
CA ASN A 19 7.56 -9.66 14.98
C ASN A 19 6.35 -9.32 15.89
N GLU A 20 5.82 -8.10 15.75
CA GLU A 20 4.57 -7.69 16.39
C GLU A 20 3.36 -8.28 15.65
N ASP A 21 2.24 -8.46 16.36
CA ASP A 21 1.01 -8.97 15.76
C ASP A 21 0.22 -7.84 15.09
N LEU A 22 0.06 -7.93 13.77
CA LEU A 22 -0.67 -6.97 12.93
C LEU A 22 -2.08 -7.44 12.57
N SER A 23 -2.55 -8.54 13.15
CA SER A 23 -3.86 -9.11 12.86
C SER A 23 -4.97 -8.08 13.04
N PHE A 24 -4.89 -7.21 14.06
CA PHE A 24 -5.90 -6.16 14.30
C PHE A 24 -6.04 -5.13 13.17
N ILE A 25 -4.98 -4.92 12.37
CA ILE A 25 -5.00 -4.05 11.19
C ILE A 25 -5.64 -4.82 10.03
N TYR A 26 -5.18 -6.05 9.80
CA TYR A 26 -5.62 -6.88 8.66
C TYR A 26 -7.03 -7.43 8.81
N ASP A 27 -7.49 -7.63 10.04
CA ASP A 27 -8.84 -8.12 10.36
C ASP A 27 -9.86 -6.98 10.37
N SER A 28 -9.40 -5.74 10.34
CA SER A 28 -10.30 -4.61 10.26
C SER A 28 -10.82 -4.41 8.85
N ALA A 29 -12.14 -4.34 8.72
CA ALA A 29 -12.81 -4.04 7.45
C ALA A 29 -12.66 -2.56 7.01
N ASP A 30 -11.91 -1.77 7.78
CA ASP A 30 -11.76 -0.33 7.56
C ASP A 30 -11.00 -0.04 6.25
N PHE A 31 -9.96 -0.83 5.94
CA PHE A 31 -9.10 -0.60 4.77
C PHE A 31 -8.66 -1.92 4.10
N PRO A 32 -8.65 -2.00 2.75
CA PRO A 32 -8.06 -3.14 2.04
C PRO A 32 -6.58 -3.30 2.35
N ILE A 33 -6.12 -4.53 2.60
CA ILE A 33 -4.71 -4.81 2.94
C ILE A 33 -3.74 -4.37 1.82
N ASP A 34 -4.15 -4.57 0.56
CA ASP A 34 -3.36 -4.19 -0.62
C ASP A 34 -3.15 -2.67 -0.66
N LEU A 35 -4.10 -1.89 -0.16
CA LEU A 35 -4.02 -0.43 -0.13
C LEU A 35 -3.00 0.06 0.92
N ILE A 36 -3.00 -0.53 2.11
CA ILE A 36 -2.14 -0.07 3.22
C ILE A 36 -0.69 -0.50 3.05
N GLN A 37 -0.43 -1.59 2.32
CA GLN A 37 0.91 -2.13 2.05
C GLN A 37 1.52 -1.58 0.76
N ASP A 38 0.73 -1.13 -0.22
CA ASP A 38 1.27 -0.58 -1.46
C ASP A 38 1.84 0.84 -1.26
N PRO A 39 3.18 1.03 -1.33
CA PRO A 39 3.77 2.36 -1.17
C PRO A 39 3.43 3.32 -2.33
N SER A 40 2.93 2.82 -3.46
CA SER A 40 2.51 3.65 -4.60
C SER A 40 1.08 4.16 -4.45
N ALA A 41 0.31 3.60 -3.52
CA ALA A 41 -1.07 3.99 -3.29
C ALA A 41 -1.20 5.32 -2.52
N TRP A 42 -2.41 5.87 -2.58
CA TRP A 42 -2.79 7.13 -1.95
C TRP A 42 -4.05 6.90 -1.11
N MET A 43 -4.04 7.46 0.10
CA MET A 43 -5.15 7.37 1.05
C MET A 43 -5.62 8.77 1.41
N SER A 44 -6.90 8.91 1.78
CA SER A 44 -7.40 10.20 2.25
C SER A 44 -6.68 10.60 3.54
N ALA A 45 -6.42 11.90 3.71
CA ALA A 45 -5.73 12.40 4.89
C ALA A 45 -6.35 11.97 6.23
N PRO A 46 -7.69 12.08 6.44
CA PRO A 46 -8.31 11.62 7.68
C PRO A 46 -8.26 10.10 7.86
N ASP A 47 -8.35 9.32 6.78
CA ASP A 47 -8.27 7.85 6.86
C ASP A 47 -6.88 7.39 7.30
N LEU A 48 -5.82 7.99 6.74
CA LEU A 48 -4.45 7.64 7.12
C LEU A 48 -4.16 8.05 8.56
N GLU A 49 -4.60 9.23 8.98
CA GLU A 49 -4.47 9.70 10.36
C GLU A 49 -5.20 8.75 11.34
N PHE A 50 -6.41 8.32 10.97
CA PHE A 50 -7.18 7.33 11.74
C PHE A 50 -6.46 5.97 11.82
N LEU A 51 -5.92 5.48 10.70
CA LEU A 51 -5.15 4.24 10.66
C LEU A 51 -3.93 4.32 11.60
N ILE A 52 -3.13 5.39 11.51
CA ILE A 52 -1.95 5.57 12.38
C ILE A 52 -2.39 5.68 13.84
N SER A 53 -3.47 6.38 14.14
CA SER A 53 -4.03 6.47 15.49
C SER A 53 -4.40 5.08 16.04
N LYS A 54 -5.03 4.24 15.22
CA LYS A 54 -5.36 2.86 15.59
C LYS A 54 -4.11 2.03 15.89
N ILE A 55 -3.06 2.18 15.08
CA ILE A 55 -1.78 1.51 15.27
C ILE A 55 -1.14 1.98 16.58
N VAL A 56 -1.00 3.29 16.79
CA VAL A 56 -0.32 3.86 17.97
C VAL A 56 -1.02 3.52 19.28
N ASN A 57 -2.36 3.42 19.26
CA ASN A 57 -3.14 3.07 20.44
C ASN A 57 -3.21 1.55 20.71
N HIS A 58 -2.73 0.72 19.78
CA HIS A 58 -2.72 -0.72 19.95
C HIS A 58 -1.63 -1.16 20.96
N PRO A 59 -1.94 -2.06 21.91
CA PRO A 59 -0.95 -2.57 22.85
C PRO A 59 -0.01 -3.57 22.17
N PHE A 60 1.22 -3.15 21.88
CA PHE A 60 2.31 -4.00 21.39
C PHE A 60 3.11 -4.66 22.52
N LYS A 61 3.85 -5.72 22.21
CA LYS A 61 4.71 -6.42 23.19
C LYS A 61 5.84 -5.51 23.66
N GLU A 62 6.50 -4.84 22.72
CA GLU A 62 7.52 -3.84 23.01
C GLU A 62 6.92 -2.44 22.98
N ARG A 63 6.74 -1.85 24.16
CA ARG A 63 6.18 -0.50 24.26
C ARG A 63 7.26 0.55 24.03
N THR A 64 7.27 1.12 22.84
CA THR A 64 8.04 2.34 22.54
C THR A 64 7.41 3.55 23.21
N LEU A 65 8.24 4.45 23.75
CA LEU A 65 7.79 5.73 24.30
C LEU A 65 7.08 6.59 23.24
N ASP A 66 7.54 6.53 21.99
CA ASP A 66 7.00 7.32 20.89
C ASP A 66 7.10 6.57 19.55
N LEU A 67 6.14 5.67 19.30
CA LEU A 67 6.14 4.80 18.12
C LEU A 67 6.27 5.57 16.81
N VAL A 68 5.53 6.68 16.67
CA VAL A 68 5.52 7.50 15.45
C VAL A 68 6.90 8.04 15.14
N LYS A 69 7.59 8.54 16.16
CA LYS A 69 8.93 9.09 16.02
C LYS A 69 9.94 8.01 15.66
N ASP A 70 9.88 6.87 16.34
CA ASP A 70 10.79 5.77 16.12
C ASP A 70 10.63 5.18 14.70
N VAL A 71 9.39 5.05 14.21
CA VAL A 71 9.11 4.61 12.83
C VAL A 71 9.69 5.60 11.83
N GLY A 72 9.49 6.90 12.05
CA GLY A 72 10.07 7.95 11.21
C GLY A 72 11.60 7.91 11.18
N HIS A 73 12.26 7.77 12.34
CA HIS A 73 13.72 7.67 12.45
C HIS A 73 14.31 6.42 11.79
N GLN A 74 13.56 5.32 11.76
CA GLN A 74 14.00 4.07 11.11
C GLN A 74 13.70 3.99 9.61
N THR A 75 13.07 5.00 9.00
CA THR A 75 12.77 4.97 7.55
C THR A 75 13.92 4.54 6.63
N PRO A 76 15.21 4.94 6.85
CA PRO A 76 16.32 4.49 6.00
C PRO A 76 16.52 2.96 5.94
N ASP A 77 16.20 2.27 7.03
CA ASP A 77 16.40 0.83 7.20
C ASP A 77 15.16 0.02 6.75
N LEU A 78 13.97 0.62 6.79
CA LEU A 78 12.72 -0.05 6.47
C LEU A 78 12.51 -0.25 4.96
N HIS A 79 13.16 0.58 4.13
CA HIS A 79 12.92 0.63 2.67
C HIS A 79 11.42 0.78 2.36
N ALA A 80 10.74 1.64 3.11
CA ALA A 80 9.29 1.80 3.08
C ALA A 80 8.83 2.76 1.98
N TRP A 81 9.73 3.60 1.45
CA TRP A 81 9.42 4.59 0.42
C TRP A 81 9.64 4.09 -1.00
N GLY A 82 10.19 2.87 -1.14
CA GLY A 82 10.37 2.20 -2.42
C GLY A 82 11.54 2.79 -3.19
N VAL A 83 11.29 3.23 -4.43
CA VAL A 83 12.34 3.78 -5.30
C VAL A 83 12.99 5.03 -4.68
N LEU A 84 12.24 5.81 -3.89
CA LEU A 84 12.76 7.00 -3.23
C LEU A 84 13.90 6.66 -2.26
N ASP A 85 13.87 5.51 -1.58
CA ASP A 85 14.95 5.08 -0.68
C ASP A 85 16.28 4.94 -1.45
N SER A 86 16.24 4.36 -2.65
CA SER A 86 17.41 4.19 -3.52
C SER A 86 17.95 5.53 -4.01
N VAL A 87 17.06 6.47 -4.37
CA VAL A 87 17.45 7.82 -4.78
C VAL A 87 18.15 8.56 -3.64
N LEU A 88 17.58 8.49 -2.43
CA LEU A 88 18.14 9.16 -1.25
C LEU A 88 19.53 8.61 -0.88
N LYS A 89 19.79 7.31 -1.07
CA LYS A 89 21.12 6.71 -0.87
C LYS A 89 22.16 7.16 -1.88
N MET A 90 21.74 7.59 -3.07
CA MET A 90 22.65 8.11 -4.09
C MET A 90 23.04 9.57 -3.84
N ILE A 91 22.21 10.32 -3.11
CA ILE A 91 22.46 11.73 -2.83
C ILE A 91 23.64 11.90 -1.86
N SER A 92 24.56 12.79 -2.20
CA SER A 92 25.76 13.05 -1.40
C SER A 92 25.51 13.91 -0.15
N HIS A 93 24.54 14.84 -0.21
CA HIS A 93 24.22 15.71 0.92
C HIS A 93 22.71 15.84 1.16
N PRO A 94 22.23 15.76 2.42
CA PRO A 94 20.79 15.86 2.74
C PRO A 94 20.12 17.14 2.24
N ARG A 95 20.87 18.25 2.14
CA ARG A 95 20.39 19.52 1.59
C ARG A 95 19.94 19.42 0.12
N GLU A 96 20.53 18.51 -0.65
CA GLU A 96 20.24 18.35 -2.08
C GLU A 96 18.82 17.81 -2.28
N VAL A 97 18.28 17.06 -1.31
CA VAL A 97 16.88 16.60 -1.28
C VAL A 97 15.91 17.78 -1.35
N PHE A 98 16.26 18.90 -0.73
CA PHE A 98 15.41 20.09 -0.66
C PHE A 98 15.87 21.23 -1.59
N ILE A 99 16.53 20.90 -2.70
CA ILE A 99 16.68 21.85 -3.81
C ILE A 99 15.28 22.26 -4.31
N GLN A 100 14.34 21.31 -4.38
CA GLN A 100 12.93 21.54 -4.71
C GLN A 100 12.05 20.90 -3.61
N PRO A 101 11.79 21.60 -2.49
CA PRO A 101 11.06 21.04 -1.37
C PRO A 101 9.62 20.66 -1.73
N ASP A 102 8.97 21.43 -2.59
CA ASP A 102 7.66 21.18 -3.20
C ASP A 102 7.60 19.79 -3.86
N ARG A 103 8.59 19.48 -4.71
CA ARG A 103 8.70 18.19 -5.40
C ARG A 103 9.00 17.04 -4.46
N PHE A 104 9.85 17.25 -3.46
CA PHE A 104 10.13 16.21 -2.49
C PHE A 104 8.89 15.90 -1.63
N ILE A 105 8.16 16.93 -1.19
CA ILE A 105 6.96 16.77 -0.38
C ILE A 105 5.81 16.16 -1.20
N SER A 106 5.76 16.38 -2.51
CA SER A 106 4.74 15.80 -3.38
C SER A 106 4.81 14.26 -3.49
N TYR A 107 5.89 13.62 -3.04
CA TYR A 107 5.93 12.16 -2.87
C TYR A 107 5.07 11.67 -1.69
N PHE A 108 4.73 12.55 -0.75
CA PHE A 108 3.97 12.23 0.46
C PHE A 108 2.60 12.88 0.48
N ILE A 109 2.41 14.02 -0.20
CA ILE A 109 1.19 14.82 -0.16
C ILE A 109 0.69 15.09 -1.58
N SER A 110 -0.60 14.84 -1.83
CA SER A 110 -1.27 15.15 -3.10
C SER A 110 -2.54 15.97 -2.87
N PRO A 111 -2.82 17.03 -3.66
CA PRO A 111 -1.97 17.55 -4.74
C PRO A 111 -0.65 18.15 -4.21
N GLU A 112 0.31 18.38 -5.12
CA GLU A 112 1.60 19.01 -4.79
C GLU A 112 1.35 20.33 -4.05
N PRO A 113 1.81 20.45 -2.79
CA PRO A 113 1.50 21.60 -1.99
C PRO A 113 2.37 22.80 -2.38
N PRO A 114 1.82 24.01 -2.52
CA PRO A 114 2.62 25.19 -2.78
C PRO A 114 3.51 25.49 -1.57
N ILE A 115 4.79 25.77 -1.83
CA ILE A 115 5.76 26.12 -0.79
C ILE A 115 6.02 27.63 -0.83
N GLU A 116 5.81 28.29 0.30
CA GLU A 116 6.02 29.72 0.47
C GLU A 116 7.19 30.01 1.43
N ASN A 117 7.67 31.25 1.44
CA ASN A 117 8.67 31.77 2.39
C ASN A 117 9.92 30.89 2.58
N LEU A 118 10.41 30.32 1.47
CA LEU A 118 11.54 29.41 1.47
C LEU A 118 12.86 30.11 1.79
N VAL A 119 13.43 29.80 2.96
CA VAL A 119 14.74 30.24 3.43
C VAL A 119 15.70 29.07 3.46
N ARG A 120 16.80 29.16 2.71
CA ARG A 120 17.85 28.15 2.67
C ARG A 120 19.13 28.71 3.30
N THR A 121 19.71 27.96 4.22
CA THR A 121 21.05 28.21 4.78
C THR A 121 21.94 26.99 4.54
N SER A 122 23.22 27.09 4.92
CA SER A 122 24.15 25.96 4.83
C SER A 122 23.77 24.78 5.73
N HIS A 123 23.05 25.04 6.82
CA HIS A 123 22.74 24.06 7.86
C HIS A 123 21.24 23.91 8.12
N SER A 124 20.39 24.63 7.40
CA SER A 124 18.95 24.57 7.61
C SER A 124 18.16 24.91 6.35
N ILE A 125 16.94 24.42 6.30
CA ILE A 125 15.90 24.88 5.40
C ILE A 125 14.66 25.22 6.23
N ALA A 126 14.00 26.31 5.89
CA ALA A 126 12.72 26.69 6.46
C ALA A 126 11.77 27.12 5.35
N PHE A 127 10.50 26.76 5.46
CA PHE A 127 9.47 27.10 4.49
C PHE A 127 8.08 26.96 5.10
N ASP A 128 7.09 27.56 4.45
CA ASP A 128 5.69 27.43 4.80
C ASP A 128 5.01 26.41 3.88
N LEU A 129 4.36 25.45 4.51
CA LEU A 129 3.58 24.40 3.88
C LEU A 129 2.12 24.60 4.31
N PRO A 130 1.13 24.75 3.41
CA PRO A 130 -0.27 25.00 3.74
C PRO A 130 -0.99 23.75 4.28
N LEU A 131 -0.34 23.06 5.20
CA LEU A 131 -0.81 21.95 5.98
C LEU A 131 -0.64 22.32 7.45
N ILE A 132 -1.76 22.49 8.13
CA ILE A 132 -1.80 22.78 9.56
C ILE A 132 -1.41 21.50 10.31
N ALA A 133 -0.26 21.50 10.98
CA ALA A 133 0.25 20.32 11.70
C ALA A 133 -0.74 19.79 12.75
N GLU A 134 -1.51 20.67 13.37
CA GLU A 134 -2.50 20.32 14.39
C GLU A 134 -3.72 19.56 13.81
N GLN A 135 -3.95 19.65 12.49
CA GLN A 135 -5.04 18.94 11.83
C GLN A 135 -4.74 17.44 11.65
N TYR A 136 -3.48 17.10 11.39
CA TYR A 136 -3.01 15.72 11.17
C TYR A 136 -1.74 15.48 12.00
N PRO A 137 -1.85 15.43 13.34
CA PRO A 137 -0.70 15.46 14.24
C PRO A 137 0.20 14.22 14.09
N LEU A 138 -0.36 13.03 13.85
CA LEU A 138 0.43 11.80 13.73
C LEU A 138 1.18 11.73 12.41
N VAL A 139 0.52 12.07 11.29
CA VAL A 139 1.18 12.17 9.99
C VAL A 139 2.26 13.24 10.00
N SER A 140 1.97 14.43 10.54
CA SER A 140 2.93 15.54 10.61
C SER A 140 4.14 15.15 11.46
N LYS A 141 3.91 14.51 12.61
CA LYS A 141 4.98 14.02 13.49
C LYS A 141 5.83 12.93 12.82
N TYR A 142 5.22 12.02 12.07
CA TYR A 142 5.95 11.04 11.27
C TYR A 142 6.84 11.73 10.23
N LEU A 143 6.28 12.68 9.46
CA LEU A 143 7.04 13.39 8.43
C LEU A 143 8.20 14.19 9.03
N MET A 144 7.98 14.88 10.16
CA MET A 144 9.05 15.56 10.90
C MET A 144 10.18 14.59 11.25
N SER A 145 9.83 13.45 11.86
CA SER A 145 10.80 12.45 12.29
C SER A 145 11.52 11.84 11.10
N ALA A 146 10.83 11.57 10.01
CA ALA A 146 11.46 11.08 8.78
C ALA A 146 12.39 12.13 8.13
N PHE A 147 12.05 13.41 8.20
CA PHE A 147 12.93 14.49 7.73
C PHE A 147 14.18 14.63 8.61
N GLU A 148 14.06 14.41 9.93
CA GLU A 148 15.21 14.28 10.82
C GLU A 148 16.11 13.08 10.46
N ALA A 149 15.53 12.03 9.88
CA ALA A 149 16.23 10.82 9.47
C ALA A 149 16.97 10.95 8.12
N LEU A 150 16.67 11.97 7.31
CA LEU A 150 17.29 12.13 5.98
C LEU A 150 18.82 12.13 5.99
N PRO A 151 19.52 12.75 6.96
CA PRO A 151 20.97 12.66 7.08
C PRO A 151 21.52 11.23 7.24
N LEU A 152 20.75 10.31 7.80
CA LEU A 152 21.17 8.92 7.99
C LEU A 152 21.42 8.19 6.66
N TYR A 153 20.70 8.55 5.58
CA TYR A 153 20.95 7.99 4.24
C TYR A 153 22.36 8.29 3.73
N THR A 154 22.99 9.35 4.24
CA THR A 154 24.36 9.77 3.89
C THR A 154 25.37 9.43 4.99
N GLY A 155 24.97 8.63 5.99
CA GLY A 155 25.83 8.24 7.12
C GLY A 155 26.07 9.35 8.16
N LYS A 156 25.31 10.45 8.13
CA LYS A 156 25.38 11.53 9.12
C LYS A 156 24.38 11.30 10.26
N SER A 157 24.60 11.93 11.42
CA SER A 157 23.66 11.83 12.54
C SER A 157 22.32 12.50 12.25
N LEU A 158 21.29 12.16 13.02
CA LEU A 158 19.96 12.75 12.93
C LEU A 158 19.99 14.29 12.90
N GLY A 159 19.13 14.86 12.07
CA GLY A 159 18.81 16.29 12.07
C GLY A 159 17.84 16.67 13.19
N GLN A 160 17.37 17.90 13.11
CA GLN A 160 16.30 18.42 13.96
C GLN A 160 15.22 19.03 13.10
N CYS A 161 13.96 18.64 13.29
CA CYS A 161 12.83 19.19 12.58
C CYS A 161 11.85 19.81 13.57
N SER A 162 11.40 21.02 13.27
CA SER A 162 10.30 21.67 13.98
C SER A 162 9.23 22.05 12.98
N TRP A 163 7.99 21.66 13.27
CA TRP A 163 6.81 22.06 12.50
C TRP A 163 5.84 22.73 13.45
N GLN A 164 5.58 24.02 13.23
CA GLN A 164 4.66 24.80 14.04
C GLN A 164 3.63 25.41 13.12
N HIS A 165 2.36 25.03 13.30
CA HIS A 165 1.28 25.43 12.41
C HIS A 165 1.57 25.04 10.94
N ILE A 166 1.92 26.03 10.09
CA ILE A 166 2.30 25.84 8.69
C ILE A 166 3.81 25.95 8.45
N HIS A 167 4.58 26.38 9.45
CA HIS A 167 6.01 26.66 9.30
C HIS A 167 6.84 25.42 9.60
N VAL A 168 7.56 24.94 8.60
CA VAL A 168 8.47 23.80 8.69
C VAL A 168 9.90 24.30 8.70
N LYS A 169 10.69 23.86 9.67
CA LYS A 169 12.13 24.13 9.74
C LYS A 169 12.89 22.87 10.02
N ILE A 170 13.87 22.56 9.18
CA ILE A 170 14.73 21.39 9.29
C ILE A 170 16.17 21.88 9.39
N ASN A 171 16.89 21.42 10.41
CA ASN A 171 18.29 21.71 10.66
C ASN A 171 19.10 20.42 10.54
N TRP A 172 20.26 20.50 9.89
CA TRP A 172 21.21 19.42 9.76
C TRP A 172 22.36 19.62 10.75
N PRO A 173 22.92 18.54 11.32
CA PRO A 173 24.14 18.65 12.10
C PRO A 173 25.28 19.17 11.21
N SER A 174 26.05 20.11 11.73
CA SER A 174 27.27 20.63 11.10
C SER A 174 28.26 19.50 10.83
N GLU A 175 29.07 19.65 9.78
CA GLU A 175 30.23 18.77 9.54
C GLU A 175 31.17 18.84 10.76
N SER A 176 31.00 17.90 11.68
CA SER A 176 31.88 17.68 12.82
C SER A 176 32.41 16.26 12.66
N GLU A 177 33.72 16.19 12.43
CA GLU A 177 34.59 15.04 12.16
C GLU A 177 33.97 13.65 12.35
N THR A 178 33.60 13.00 11.25
CA THR A 178 33.62 11.55 11.21
C THR A 178 35.07 11.09 11.43
N LEU A 179 35.35 10.55 12.62
CA LEU A 179 36.58 9.85 12.99
C LEU A 179 36.85 8.56 12.16
N VAL A 180 35.99 8.29 11.18
CA VAL A 180 36.11 7.17 10.25
C VAL A 180 36.15 7.74 8.83
N LYS A 181 37.36 7.86 8.27
CA LYS A 181 37.57 7.96 6.83
C LYS A 181 37.24 6.60 6.22
N SER A 182 35.97 6.38 5.89
CA SER A 182 35.63 5.36 4.89
C SER A 182 35.65 6.06 3.54
N ASP A 183 36.42 5.52 2.60
CA ASP A 183 36.59 5.94 1.20
C ASP A 183 35.26 5.95 0.43
N ALA A 184 34.37 6.88 0.78
CA ALA A 184 33.15 7.15 0.06
C ALA A 184 33.52 8.12 -1.07
N VAL A 185 33.74 7.51 -2.25
CA VAL A 185 33.66 8.10 -3.58
C VAL A 185 32.88 9.41 -3.53
N THR A 186 33.58 10.54 -3.68
CA THR A 186 32.97 11.84 -3.92
C THR A 186 32.23 11.77 -5.26
N ALA A 187 30.99 11.28 -5.21
CA ALA A 187 30.07 11.31 -6.33
C ALA A 187 29.64 12.76 -6.51
N HIS A 188 30.37 13.51 -7.33
CA HIS A 188 29.87 14.74 -7.92
C HIS A 188 28.72 14.36 -8.86
N LEU A 189 27.52 14.18 -8.33
CA LEU A 189 26.34 13.97 -9.14
C LEU A 189 26.04 15.27 -9.87
N SER A 190 26.13 15.23 -11.20
CA SER A 190 25.78 16.37 -12.02
C SER A 190 24.28 16.67 -11.87
N PRO A 191 23.87 17.95 -11.86
CA PRO A 191 22.45 18.34 -11.87
C PRO A 191 21.62 17.64 -12.96
N MET A 192 22.26 17.31 -14.09
CA MET A 192 21.66 16.54 -15.19
C MET A 192 21.23 15.12 -14.79
N PHE A 193 21.95 14.46 -13.89
CA PHE A 193 21.59 13.11 -13.46
C PHE A 193 20.36 13.10 -12.55
N LEU A 194 20.26 14.08 -11.64
CA LEU A 194 19.04 14.31 -10.86
C LEU A 194 17.88 14.66 -11.77
N GLN A 195 18.12 15.50 -12.79
CA GLN A 195 17.11 15.86 -13.79
C GLN A 195 16.64 14.66 -14.61
N ASN A 196 17.53 13.72 -14.96
CA ASN A 196 17.18 12.48 -15.65
C ASN A 196 16.42 11.49 -14.74
N ILE A 197 16.78 11.38 -13.46
CA ILE A 197 16.00 10.57 -12.49
C ILE A 197 14.62 11.18 -12.28
N ILE A 198 14.53 12.51 -12.24
CA ILE A 198 13.28 13.25 -12.15
C ILE A 198 12.46 13.04 -13.43
N GLU A 199 13.07 13.06 -14.61
CA GLU A 199 12.41 12.73 -15.87
C GLU A 199 11.96 11.27 -15.90
N GLU A 200 12.77 10.31 -15.46
CA GLU A 200 12.37 8.90 -15.37
C GLU A 200 11.24 8.69 -14.36
N LEU A 201 11.25 9.38 -13.21
CA LEU A 201 10.18 9.33 -12.23
C LEU A 201 8.90 9.98 -12.76
N GLN A 202 9.00 11.13 -13.44
CA GLN A 202 7.87 11.77 -14.11
C GLN A 202 7.33 10.91 -15.24
N THR A 203 8.21 10.24 -15.99
CA THR A 203 7.83 9.30 -17.04
C THR A 203 7.16 8.08 -16.44
N ASN A 204 7.64 7.58 -15.31
CA ASN A 204 7.02 6.46 -14.60
C ASN A 204 5.68 6.84 -13.97
N GLN A 205 5.56 8.04 -13.40
CA GLN A 205 4.32 8.54 -12.83
C GLN A 205 3.28 8.79 -13.93
N LYS A 206 3.69 9.39 -15.05
CA LYS A 206 2.86 9.55 -16.25
C LYS A 206 2.48 8.21 -16.85
N ASN A 207 3.42 7.26 -16.96
CA ASN A 207 3.14 5.91 -17.43
C ASN A 207 2.19 5.17 -16.48
N LEU A 208 2.28 5.39 -15.17
CA LEU A 208 1.35 4.85 -14.18
C LEU A 208 -0.04 5.45 -14.31
N GLU A 209 -0.15 6.77 -14.49
CA GLU A 209 -1.42 7.43 -14.76
C GLU A 209 -2.03 6.97 -16.08
N GLU A 210 -1.20 6.80 -17.11
CA GLU A 210 -1.61 6.34 -18.43
C GLU A 210 -2.01 4.85 -18.41
N LYS A 211 -1.27 4.00 -17.66
CA LYS A 211 -1.63 2.61 -17.37
C LYS A 211 -2.89 2.51 -16.52
N ASN A 212 -3.08 3.38 -15.53
CA ASN A 212 -4.30 3.42 -14.72
C ASN A 212 -5.50 3.87 -15.56
N ARG A 213 -5.31 4.83 -16.47
CA ARG A 213 -6.32 5.25 -17.43
C ARG A 213 -6.63 4.16 -18.44
N GLU A 214 -5.62 3.44 -18.92
CA GLU A 214 -5.78 2.29 -19.81
C GLU A 214 -6.48 1.14 -19.07
N LEU A 215 -6.13 0.86 -17.82
CA LEU A 215 -6.80 -0.13 -16.97
C LEU A 215 -8.26 0.26 -16.70
N MET A 216 -8.54 1.54 -16.45
CA MET A 216 -9.90 2.04 -16.28
C MET A 216 -10.70 1.89 -17.59
N GLN A 217 -10.10 2.23 -18.73
CA GLN A 217 -10.71 2.04 -20.05
C GLN A 217 -10.92 0.56 -20.38
N LYS A 218 -9.95 -0.33 -20.08
CA LYS A 218 -10.09 -1.77 -20.26
C LYS A 218 -11.09 -2.38 -19.31
N ASN A 219 -11.22 -1.87 -18.08
CA ASN A 219 -12.29 -2.27 -17.17
C ASN A 219 -13.67 -1.86 -17.72
N VAL A 220 -13.80 -0.64 -18.24
CA VAL A 220 -15.03 -0.18 -18.89
C VAL A 220 -15.33 -1.03 -20.14
N GLN A 221 -14.31 -1.35 -20.95
CA GLN A 221 -14.45 -2.21 -22.12
C GLN A 221 -14.74 -3.67 -21.76
N LEU A 222 -14.16 -4.20 -20.68
CA LEU A 222 -14.46 -5.53 -20.17
C LEU A 222 -15.90 -5.59 -19.66
N LEU A 223 -16.35 -4.57 -18.92
CA LEU A 223 -17.73 -4.46 -18.48
C LEU A 223 -18.69 -4.33 -19.67
N SER A 224 -18.34 -3.55 -20.70
CA SER A 224 -19.18 -3.43 -21.90
C SER A 224 -19.15 -4.69 -22.75
N ALA A 225 -18.00 -5.33 -22.95
CA ALA A 225 -17.85 -6.57 -23.69
C ALA A 225 -18.52 -7.75 -22.96
N GLN A 226 -18.50 -7.77 -21.63
CA GLN A 226 -19.24 -8.73 -20.82
C GLN A 226 -20.76 -8.49 -20.95
N LYS A 227 -21.21 -7.24 -20.99
CA LYS A 227 -22.60 -6.88 -21.31
C LYS A 227 -22.99 -7.24 -22.75
N GLU A 228 -22.08 -7.13 -23.72
CA GLU A 228 -22.33 -7.47 -25.12
C GLU A 228 -22.26 -8.98 -25.40
N LEU A 229 -21.37 -9.72 -24.74
CA LEU A 229 -21.34 -11.18 -24.77
C LEU A 229 -22.61 -11.77 -24.12
N ASN A 230 -23.14 -11.11 -23.09
CA ASN A 230 -24.47 -11.41 -22.54
C ASN A 230 -25.62 -11.05 -23.49
N LYS A 231 -25.42 -10.13 -24.46
CA LYS A 231 -26.43 -9.76 -25.48
C LYS A 231 -26.38 -10.63 -26.75
N ASN A 232 -25.20 -11.03 -27.21
CA ASN A 232 -24.99 -11.71 -28.50
C ASN A 232 -25.02 -13.24 -28.44
N ASN A 233 -25.08 -13.83 -27.24
CA ASN A 233 -25.55 -15.20 -27.04
C ASN A 233 -26.88 -15.15 -26.28
N PRO A 234 -28.04 -15.35 -26.93
CA PRO A 234 -29.26 -15.64 -26.21
C PRO A 234 -29.18 -17.08 -25.72
N VAL A 235 -28.47 -17.31 -24.60
CA VAL A 235 -28.94 -18.33 -23.66
C VAL A 235 -30.11 -17.68 -22.92
N PRO A 236 -31.27 -18.35 -22.77
CA PRO A 236 -32.52 -17.66 -22.49
C PRO A 236 -32.40 -16.82 -21.22
N SER A 237 -32.62 -15.51 -21.43
CA SER A 237 -32.98 -14.46 -20.48
C SER A 237 -33.14 -14.92 -19.03
N THR A 238 -32.49 -14.25 -18.07
CA THR A 238 -33.11 -12.99 -17.65
C THR A 238 -32.12 -11.97 -17.13
N ASP A 239 -32.33 -10.76 -17.64
CA ASP A 239 -31.66 -9.53 -17.27
C ASP A 239 -31.84 -9.21 -15.79
N ILE A 240 -30.69 -8.91 -15.21
CA ILE A 240 -30.48 -8.23 -13.96
C ILE A 240 -30.68 -6.75 -14.23
N GLU A 241 -31.76 -6.18 -13.71
CA GLU A 241 -31.73 -4.86 -13.06
C GLU A 241 -33.07 -4.63 -12.35
N GLN A 242 -33.16 -5.12 -11.12
CA GLN A 242 -33.59 -4.30 -10.00
C GLN A 242 -33.26 -5.00 -8.69
N ILE A 243 -32.29 -4.40 -8.00
CA ILE A 243 -32.07 -4.53 -6.57
C ILE A 243 -33.40 -4.20 -5.88
N GLN A 244 -34.15 -5.21 -5.44
CA GLN A 244 -35.11 -5.10 -4.34
C GLN A 244 -35.56 -6.49 -3.86
N LEU A 245 -35.02 -6.88 -2.70
CA LEU A 245 -35.69 -7.62 -1.62
C LEU A 245 -37.15 -8.07 -1.90
N ARG A 246 -37.39 -9.20 -2.58
CA ARG A 246 -38.60 -10.06 -2.48
C ARG A 246 -38.26 -11.47 -2.99
N ILE A 247 -37.91 -12.43 -2.13
CA ILE A 247 -38.83 -13.50 -1.69
C ILE A 247 -40.03 -13.64 -2.64
N ILE A 248 -40.05 -14.68 -3.49
CA ILE A 248 -41.19 -15.57 -3.83
C ILE A 248 -40.83 -16.47 -5.05
N VAL A 249 -40.63 -17.76 -4.76
CA VAL A 249 -41.06 -18.98 -5.46
C VAL A 249 -41.17 -18.95 -7.01
N ASN A 250 -40.28 -19.68 -7.70
CA ASN A 250 -40.58 -20.39 -8.95
C ASN A 250 -39.62 -21.59 -9.09
N ASN A 251 -40.17 -22.80 -9.02
CA ASN A 251 -39.46 -24.02 -8.57
C ASN A 251 -38.82 -24.91 -9.66
N ASP A 252 -38.93 -24.61 -10.96
CA ASP A 252 -38.61 -25.64 -11.98
C ASP A 252 -37.49 -25.31 -12.98
N LEU A 253 -36.80 -24.17 -12.88
CA LEU A 253 -35.83 -23.75 -13.91
C LEU A 253 -34.35 -23.73 -13.53
N ASP A 254 -33.94 -24.03 -12.29
CA ASP A 254 -32.56 -23.70 -11.86
C ASP A 254 -31.66 -24.87 -11.42
N LEU A 255 -32.11 -26.13 -11.47
CA LEU A 255 -31.27 -27.25 -10.99
C LEU A 255 -30.05 -27.50 -11.91
N ASN A 256 -30.22 -27.36 -13.23
CA ASN A 256 -29.12 -27.51 -14.19
C ASN A 256 -28.10 -26.36 -14.09
N GLN A 257 -28.57 -25.15 -13.82
CA GLN A 257 -27.73 -23.97 -13.66
C GLN A 257 -26.94 -24.02 -12.34
N ILE A 258 -27.57 -24.47 -11.25
CA ILE A 258 -26.87 -24.75 -9.99
C ILE A 258 -25.83 -25.85 -10.19
N SER A 259 -26.15 -26.93 -10.92
CA SER A 259 -25.17 -27.98 -11.23
C SER A 259 -23.98 -27.47 -12.06
N GLN A 260 -24.21 -26.59 -13.05
CA GLN A 260 -23.14 -25.99 -13.84
C GLN A 260 -22.29 -25.01 -13.01
N ASN A 261 -22.91 -24.24 -12.13
CA ASN A 261 -22.21 -23.33 -11.23
C ASN A 261 -21.36 -24.08 -10.21
N LEU A 262 -21.84 -25.20 -9.67
CA LEU A 262 -21.04 -26.07 -8.79
C LEU A 262 -19.83 -26.67 -9.53
N ALA A 263 -19.98 -27.08 -10.78
CA ALA A 263 -18.87 -27.57 -11.60
C ALA A 263 -17.83 -26.47 -11.88
N ARG A 264 -18.26 -25.23 -12.17
CA ARG A 264 -17.36 -24.09 -12.35
C ARG A 264 -16.63 -23.71 -11.06
N LEU A 265 -17.34 -23.73 -9.94
CA LEU A 265 -16.77 -23.53 -8.60
C LEU A 265 -15.63 -24.52 -8.37
N HIS A 266 -15.88 -25.80 -8.64
CA HIS A 266 -14.88 -26.86 -8.49
C HIS A 266 -13.63 -26.58 -9.33
N ASP A 267 -13.79 -26.22 -10.60
CA ASP A 267 -12.66 -25.90 -11.48
C ASP A 267 -11.86 -24.68 -11.02
N TYR A 268 -12.54 -23.63 -10.55
CA TYR A 268 -11.87 -22.44 -9.99
C TYR A 268 -11.08 -22.79 -8.73
N MET A 269 -11.63 -23.63 -7.85
CA MET A 269 -10.93 -24.08 -6.65
C MET A 269 -9.69 -24.92 -6.99
N VAL A 270 -9.78 -25.83 -7.97
CA VAL A 270 -8.63 -26.63 -8.42
C VAL A 270 -7.52 -25.73 -8.99
N ARG A 271 -7.86 -24.70 -9.78
CA ARG A 271 -6.88 -23.73 -10.30
C ARG A 271 -6.27 -22.88 -9.19
N ALA A 272 -7.08 -22.42 -8.23
CA ALA A 272 -6.59 -21.70 -7.06
C ALA A 272 -5.61 -22.56 -6.24
N GLN A 273 -5.92 -23.84 -6.05
CA GLN A 273 -5.05 -24.78 -5.35
C GLN A 273 -3.73 -25.02 -6.09
N GLN A 274 -3.74 -25.09 -7.43
CA GLN A 274 -2.51 -25.20 -8.24
C GLN A 274 -1.63 -23.96 -8.10
N LEU A 275 -2.21 -22.76 -8.20
CA LEU A 275 -1.50 -21.49 -8.01
C LEU A 275 -0.89 -21.39 -6.61
N ILE A 276 -1.66 -21.74 -5.58
CA ILE A 276 -1.19 -21.77 -4.19
C ILE A 276 -0.05 -22.79 -4.01
N THR A 277 -0.13 -23.96 -4.65
CA THR A 277 0.92 -24.98 -4.60
C THR A 277 2.20 -24.52 -5.31
N MET A 278 2.09 -23.77 -6.41
CA MET A 278 3.23 -23.16 -7.09
C MET A 278 3.88 -22.05 -6.24
N LEU A 279 3.06 -21.18 -5.63
CA LEU A 279 3.52 -20.10 -4.75
C LEU A 279 4.24 -20.65 -3.50
N THR A 280 3.75 -21.73 -2.92
CA THR A 280 4.40 -22.39 -1.76
C THR A 280 5.65 -23.19 -2.13
N GLY A 281 5.79 -23.65 -3.38
CA GLY A 281 6.97 -24.36 -3.87
C GLY A 281 8.14 -23.47 -4.30
N GLN A 282 7.87 -22.24 -4.77
CA GLN A 282 8.91 -21.30 -5.26
C GLN A 282 9.36 -20.27 -4.21
N ILE A 283 8.53 -19.98 -3.22
CA ILE A 283 8.81 -18.97 -2.18
C ILE A 283 8.99 -19.72 -0.87
N LYS A 284 10.16 -19.58 -0.21
CA LYS A 284 10.30 -19.97 1.20
C LYS A 284 9.15 -19.32 1.96
N MET A 285 8.18 -20.12 2.42
CA MET A 285 6.92 -19.64 3.00
C MET A 285 7.13 -18.43 3.92
N ASN A 286 6.81 -17.24 3.40
CA ASN A 286 6.74 -16.00 4.17
C ASN A 286 5.67 -16.21 5.27
N SER A 287 5.92 -15.69 6.48
CA SER A 287 4.97 -15.70 7.60
C SER A 287 3.58 -15.17 7.19
N GLY A 288 3.51 -14.19 6.28
CA GLY A 288 2.24 -13.68 5.75
C GLY A 288 1.42 -14.72 4.96
N ILE A 289 2.06 -15.56 4.13
CA ILE A 289 1.36 -16.61 3.36
C ILE A 289 0.88 -17.72 4.29
N LYS A 290 1.68 -18.08 5.30
CA LYS A 290 1.29 -19.07 6.32
C LYS A 290 0.08 -18.59 7.12
N GLU A 291 0.03 -17.32 7.46
CA GLU A 291 -1.07 -16.76 8.23
C GLU A 291 -2.35 -16.63 7.40
N ILE A 292 -2.26 -16.24 6.11
CA ILE A 292 -3.39 -16.28 5.17
C ILE A 292 -3.94 -17.70 5.03
N MET A 293 -3.07 -18.71 4.92
CA MET A 293 -3.49 -20.12 4.87
C MET A 293 -4.16 -20.58 6.17
N ARG A 294 -3.68 -20.13 7.33
CA ARG A 294 -4.29 -20.42 8.64
C ARG A 294 -5.66 -19.78 8.78
N ARG A 295 -5.83 -18.52 8.35
CA ARG A 295 -7.08 -17.74 8.43
C ARG A 295 -8.21 -18.31 7.59
N ILE A 296 -7.87 -18.82 6.41
CA ILE A 296 -8.83 -19.47 5.50
C ILE A 296 -9.14 -20.90 5.96
N ASP A 297 -8.42 -21.40 6.98
CA ASP A 297 -8.38 -22.81 7.37
C ASP A 297 -8.17 -23.69 6.13
N TRP A 298 -7.10 -23.38 5.39
CA TRP A 298 -6.88 -23.89 4.05
C TRP A 298 -6.84 -25.43 3.99
N ASP A 299 -6.36 -26.09 5.05
CA ASP A 299 -6.36 -27.55 5.16
C ASP A 299 -7.78 -28.10 5.31
N HIS A 300 -8.66 -27.41 6.05
CA HIS A 300 -10.08 -27.73 6.13
C HIS A 300 -10.77 -27.48 4.78
N VAL A 301 -10.54 -26.33 4.14
CA VAL A 301 -11.13 -26.01 2.83
C VAL A 301 -10.68 -27.02 1.77
N LYS A 302 -9.38 -27.34 1.69
CA LYS A 302 -8.84 -28.32 0.74
C LYS A 302 -9.41 -29.73 0.93
N SER A 303 -9.71 -30.13 2.17
CA SER A 303 -10.23 -31.47 2.48
C SER A 303 -11.76 -31.56 2.38
N GLN A 304 -12.49 -30.55 2.85
CA GLN A 304 -13.96 -30.56 2.90
C GLN A 304 -14.59 -30.09 1.60
N TYR A 305 -13.98 -29.13 0.90
CA TYR A 305 -14.57 -28.56 -0.30
C TYR A 305 -14.91 -29.60 -1.38
N PRO A 306 -14.02 -30.55 -1.75
CA PRO A 306 -14.37 -31.58 -2.73
C PRO A 306 -15.54 -32.46 -2.26
N VAL A 307 -15.60 -32.78 -0.97
CA VAL A 307 -16.66 -33.59 -0.37
C VAL A 307 -17.99 -32.84 -0.42
N THR A 308 -18.02 -31.60 0.06
CA THR A 308 -19.23 -30.76 0.10
C THR A 308 -19.79 -30.49 -1.30
N ILE A 309 -18.92 -30.26 -2.31
CA ILE A 309 -19.36 -30.07 -3.70
C ILE A 309 -19.89 -31.38 -4.30
N LEU A 310 -19.24 -32.51 -4.07
CA LEU A 310 -19.71 -33.81 -4.54
C LEU A 310 -21.06 -34.19 -3.92
N GLU A 311 -21.22 -34.01 -2.60
CA GLU A 311 -22.48 -34.22 -1.89
C GLU A 311 -23.58 -33.29 -2.39
N SER A 312 -23.25 -32.01 -2.66
CA SER A 312 -24.19 -31.05 -3.23
C SER A 312 -24.62 -31.43 -4.65
N MET A 313 -23.68 -31.87 -5.49
CA MET A 313 -23.97 -32.37 -6.85
C MET A 313 -24.78 -33.67 -6.81
N GLU A 314 -24.54 -34.56 -5.86
CA GLU A 314 -25.29 -35.81 -5.70
C GLU A 314 -26.72 -35.55 -5.18
N ALA A 315 -26.88 -34.63 -4.23
CA ALA A 315 -28.19 -34.18 -3.76
C ALA A 315 -28.99 -33.53 -4.90
N LEU A 316 -28.35 -32.69 -5.72
CA LEU A 316 -28.96 -32.11 -6.92
C LEU A 316 -29.36 -33.17 -7.95
N ARG A 317 -28.51 -34.18 -8.21
CA ARG A 317 -28.86 -35.29 -9.11
C ARG A 317 -30.00 -36.15 -8.57
N LYS A 318 -30.09 -36.36 -7.26
CA LYS A 318 -31.21 -37.08 -6.62
C LYS A 318 -32.52 -36.30 -6.74
N LEU A 319 -32.46 -34.96 -6.64
CA LEU A 319 -33.62 -34.09 -6.87
C LEU A 319 -34.05 -34.09 -8.34
N GLN A 320 -33.11 -34.08 -9.29
CA GLN A 320 -33.40 -34.18 -10.72
C GLN A 320 -34.00 -35.51 -11.16
N LYS A 321 -33.72 -36.62 -10.46
CA LYS A 321 -34.29 -37.94 -10.75
C LYS A 321 -35.69 -38.18 -10.14
N LYS A 322 -36.14 -37.29 -9.25
CA LYS A 322 -37.39 -37.42 -8.50
C LYS A 322 -38.56 -36.62 -9.10
N ASN A 323 -38.25 -35.72 -10.04
CA ASN A 323 -39.17 -35.05 -10.96
C ASN A 323 -39.20 -35.80 -12.30
#